data_AF-A0A3L7PDK3-F1
#
_entry.id   AF-A0A3L7PDK3-F1
#
_cell.length_a   1.000
_cell.length_b   1.000
_cell.length_c   1.000
_cell.angle_alpha   90.00
_cell.angle_beta   90.00
_cell.angle_gamma   90.00
#
_symmetry.space_group_name_H-M   'P 1'
#
loop_
_entity.id
_entity.type
_entity.pdbx_description
1 polymer ?
#
loop_
_entity_poly.entity_id
_entity_poly.type
_entity_poly.pdbx_seq_one_letter_code
_entity_poly.pdbx_strand_id
1 'polypeptide(L)'
;MESKTELMRQLSVCDVLILDRYVPSNIAHQAGKKTGEARRELVGWIEKIEYELFGLPRPDLVVLLDTPTEVSQEFIARKAQRTYTTQAADMQESDTSYLSRVRTAYCELAAERQWAIVPVVNEQGIRSMDDITEELEKLVDSALAAKSVSTNRTN
;
A
#
# COMPACT_ATOMS: atom_id res chain seq x y z
N MET A 1 19.80 -6.17 7.46
CA MET A 1 19.82 -6.83 8.79
C MET A 1 19.39 -5.87 9.89
N GLU A 2 19.94 -4.64 9.91
CA GLU A 2 19.59 -3.58 10.87
C GLU A 2 18.11 -3.15 10.83
N SER A 3 17.51 -3.00 9.64
CA SER A 3 16.11 -2.56 9.49
C SER A 3 15.08 -3.53 10.06
N LYS A 4 15.33 -4.86 10.00
CA LYS A 4 14.44 -5.86 10.61
C LYS A 4 14.51 -5.79 12.13
N THR A 5 15.71 -5.66 12.68
CA THR A 5 15.91 -5.55 14.13
C THR A 5 15.18 -4.32 14.67
N GLU A 6 15.31 -3.18 14.00
CA GLU A 6 14.62 -1.95 14.39
C GLU A 6 13.10 -2.09 14.26
N LEU A 7 12.61 -2.71 13.18
CA LEU A 7 11.19 -3.01 13.02
C LEU A 7 10.65 -3.83 14.20
N MET A 8 11.30 -4.95 14.53
CA MET A 8 10.89 -5.79 15.65
C MET A 8 10.95 -5.06 17.00
N ARG A 9 11.94 -4.19 17.18
CA ARG A 9 12.04 -3.35 18.38
C ARG A 9 10.86 -2.40 18.48
N GLN A 10 10.50 -1.71 17.41
CA GLN A 10 9.35 -0.79 17.36
C GLN A 10 8.04 -1.55 17.61
N LEU A 11 7.87 -2.73 17.00
CA LEU A 11 6.70 -3.60 17.27
C LEU A 11 6.57 -4.00 18.74
N SER A 12 7.66 -4.04 19.52
CA SER A 12 7.62 -4.41 20.94
C SER A 12 7.25 -3.26 21.88
N VAL A 13 7.32 -2.01 21.41
CA VAL A 13 7.11 -0.81 22.23
C VAL A 13 5.92 0.04 21.81
N CYS A 14 5.52 -0.05 20.54
CA CYS A 14 4.39 0.70 20.00
C CYS A 14 3.12 -0.16 20.03
N ASP A 15 1.99 0.44 20.44
CA ASP A 15 0.67 -0.18 20.29
C ASP A 15 0.29 -0.31 18.80
N VAL A 16 0.64 0.71 18.01
CA VAL A 16 0.44 0.77 16.57
C VAL A 16 1.72 1.24 15.89
N LEU A 17 2.19 0.48 14.90
CA LEU A 17 3.31 0.87 14.04
C LEU A 17 2.81 1.03 12.60
N ILE A 18 2.89 2.27 12.08
CA ILE A 18 2.49 2.61 10.72
C ILE A 18 3.72 2.63 9.83
N LEU A 19 3.67 1.91 8.71
CA LEU A 19 4.74 1.86 7.72
C LEU A 19 4.25 2.49 6.40
N ASP A 20 4.91 3.57 5.97
CA ASP A 20 4.73 4.08 4.61
C ASP A 20 5.44 3.14 3.64
N ARG A 21 4.63 2.27 3.03
CA ARG A 21 5.02 1.12 2.21
C ARG A 21 5.65 -0.01 3.01
N TYR A 22 5.32 -1.22 2.60
CA TYR A 22 5.90 -2.45 3.14
C TYR A 22 5.87 -3.54 2.05
N VAL A 23 6.00 -4.80 2.42
CA VAL A 23 5.96 -5.95 1.49
C VAL A 23 4.75 -5.91 0.53
N PRO A 24 3.51 -5.62 0.97
CA PRO A 24 2.35 -5.47 0.07
C PRO A 24 2.57 -4.49 -1.09
N SER A 25 3.29 -3.39 -0.84
CA SER A 25 3.60 -2.40 -1.87
C SER A 25 4.55 -2.94 -2.92
N ASN A 26 5.59 -3.69 -2.51
CA ASN A 26 6.49 -4.34 -3.46
C ASN A 26 5.74 -5.37 -4.31
N ILE A 27 4.89 -6.19 -3.67
CA ILE A 27 4.05 -7.17 -4.35
C ILE A 27 3.21 -6.49 -5.44
N ALA A 28 2.46 -5.44 -5.11
CA ALA A 28 1.60 -4.75 -6.07
C ALA A 28 2.37 -4.11 -7.24
N HIS A 29 3.49 -3.45 -6.96
CA HIS A 29 4.34 -2.86 -8.01
C HIS A 29 4.91 -3.90 -8.97
N GLN A 30 5.34 -5.06 -8.47
CA GLN A 30 5.88 -6.13 -9.31
C GLN A 30 4.75 -6.88 -10.02
N ALA A 31 3.61 -7.07 -9.36
CA ALA A 31 2.42 -7.69 -9.93
C ALA A 31 1.89 -6.91 -11.13
N GLY A 32 1.94 -5.57 -11.13
CA GLY A 32 1.55 -4.75 -12.28
C GLY A 32 2.41 -4.93 -13.55
N LYS A 33 3.55 -5.62 -13.45
CA LYS A 33 4.45 -5.90 -14.58
C LYS A 33 4.19 -7.26 -15.24
N LYS A 34 3.35 -8.11 -14.64
CA LYS A 34 3.07 -9.47 -15.09
C LYS A 34 1.55 -9.73 -15.07
N THR A 35 1.10 -10.73 -15.79
CA THR A 35 -0.31 -11.15 -15.82
C THR A 35 -0.44 -12.65 -15.64
N GLY A 36 -1.65 -13.12 -15.34
CA GLY A 36 -1.97 -14.54 -15.24
C GLY A 36 -1.11 -15.31 -14.24
N GLU A 37 -0.58 -16.46 -14.67
CA GLU A 37 0.21 -17.37 -13.84
C GLU A 37 1.54 -16.77 -13.39
N ALA A 38 2.28 -16.13 -14.31
CA ALA A 38 3.55 -15.48 -13.99
C ALA A 38 3.41 -14.41 -12.90
N ARG A 39 2.25 -13.74 -12.82
CA ARG A 39 1.96 -12.81 -11.73
C ARG A 39 1.82 -13.54 -10.39
N ARG A 40 1.06 -14.63 -10.35
CA ARG A 40 0.84 -15.42 -9.12
C ARG A 40 2.14 -16.02 -8.60
N GLU A 41 2.98 -16.56 -9.48
CA GLU A 41 4.29 -17.10 -9.12
C GLU A 41 5.20 -16.02 -8.54
N LEU A 42 5.26 -14.84 -9.18
CA LEU A 42 6.05 -13.71 -8.70
C LEU A 42 5.59 -13.23 -7.32
N VAL A 43 4.28 -13.11 -7.13
CA VAL A 43 3.69 -12.72 -5.84
C VAL A 43 4.08 -13.73 -4.74
N GLY A 44 3.87 -15.03 -4.99
CA GLY A 44 4.23 -16.07 -4.02
C GLY A 44 5.73 -16.13 -3.73
N TRP A 45 6.58 -15.91 -4.75
CA TRP A 45 8.02 -15.85 -4.58
C TRP A 45 8.46 -14.67 -3.71
N ILE A 46 7.89 -13.47 -3.93
CA ILE A 46 8.16 -12.29 -3.08
C ILE A 46 7.75 -12.59 -1.64
N GLU A 47 6.55 -13.13 -1.41
CA GLU A 47 6.08 -13.46 -0.06
C GLU A 47 6.97 -14.48 0.65
N LYS A 48 7.41 -15.51 -0.07
CA LYS A 48 8.32 -16.51 0.47
C LYS A 48 9.63 -15.88 0.91
N ILE A 49 10.21 -15.01 0.08
CA ILE A 49 11.47 -14.36 0.42
C ILE A 49 11.30 -13.42 1.61
N GLU A 50 10.31 -12.55 1.57
CA GLU A 50 10.15 -11.50 2.57
C GLU A 50 9.68 -12.06 3.92
N TYR A 51 8.66 -12.92 3.92
CA TYR A 51 8.04 -13.41 5.14
C TYR A 51 8.64 -14.72 5.67
N GLU A 52 9.08 -15.63 4.81
CA GLU A 52 9.62 -16.92 5.28
C GLU A 52 11.14 -16.86 5.42
N LEU A 53 11.86 -16.43 4.37
CA LEU A 53 13.32 -16.44 4.37
C LEU A 53 13.89 -15.30 5.22
N PHE A 54 13.42 -14.06 5.00
CA PHE A 54 13.83 -12.91 5.80
C PHE A 54 13.06 -12.80 7.10
N GLY A 55 11.96 -13.54 7.26
CA GLY A 55 11.20 -13.61 8.51
C GLY A 55 10.62 -12.26 8.92
N LEU A 56 10.24 -11.43 7.96
CA LEU A 56 9.57 -10.16 8.23
C LEU A 56 8.17 -10.43 8.81
N PRO A 57 7.71 -9.65 9.81
CA PRO A 57 6.37 -9.82 10.34
C PRO A 57 5.32 -9.50 9.26
N ARG A 58 4.23 -10.28 9.23
CA ARG A 58 3.08 -9.96 8.37
C ARG A 58 2.30 -8.79 8.99
N PRO A 59 1.81 -7.84 8.19
CA PRO A 59 1.02 -6.73 8.71
C PRO A 59 -0.36 -7.23 9.18
N ASP A 60 -0.86 -6.68 10.28
CA ASP A 60 -2.21 -6.95 10.79
C ASP A 60 -3.29 -6.25 9.93
N LEU A 61 -2.95 -5.09 9.37
CA LEU A 61 -3.81 -4.28 8.51
C LEU A 61 -2.99 -3.75 7.33
N VAL A 62 -3.54 -3.84 6.13
CA VAL A 62 -3.01 -3.18 4.93
C VAL A 62 -4.08 -2.22 4.44
N VAL A 63 -3.71 -0.95 4.27
CA VAL A 63 -4.58 0.08 3.72
C VAL A 63 -4.02 0.59 2.40
N LEU A 64 -4.83 0.48 1.35
CA LEU A 64 -4.59 1.08 0.05
C LEU A 64 -5.29 2.44 0.00
N LEU A 65 -4.51 3.51 -0.10
CA LEU A 65 -5.02 4.83 -0.49
C LEU A 65 -5.25 4.84 -2.01
N ASP A 66 -6.45 4.47 -2.45
CA ASP A 66 -6.77 4.38 -3.88
C ASP A 66 -6.87 5.78 -4.48
N THR A 67 -5.81 6.16 -5.20
CA THR A 67 -5.71 7.44 -5.89
C THR A 67 -5.85 7.19 -7.38
N PRO A 68 -6.86 7.78 -8.07
CA PRO A 68 -6.94 7.71 -9.52
C PRO A 68 -5.64 8.16 -10.20
N THR A 69 -5.35 7.59 -11.37
CA THR A 69 -4.09 7.84 -12.09
C THR A 69 -3.95 9.32 -12.42
N GLU A 70 -5.04 9.97 -12.81
CA GLU A 70 -5.11 11.38 -13.21
C GLU A 70 -4.76 12.29 -12.03
N VAL A 71 -5.29 11.99 -10.85
CA VAL A 71 -5.00 12.71 -9.60
C VAL A 71 -3.57 12.47 -9.15
N SER A 72 -3.07 11.24 -9.28
CA SER A 72 -1.67 10.91 -8.98
C SER A 72 -0.70 11.71 -9.85
N GLN A 73 -1.00 11.85 -11.14
CA GLN A 73 -0.22 12.68 -12.06
C GLN A 73 -0.27 14.16 -11.69
N GLU A 74 -1.44 14.68 -11.31
CA GLU A 74 -1.56 16.05 -10.84
C GLU A 74 -0.68 16.31 -9.60
N PHE A 75 -0.67 15.38 -8.63
CA PHE A 75 0.19 15.48 -7.45
C PHE A 75 1.68 15.42 -7.79
N ILE A 76 2.08 14.55 -8.71
CA ILE A 76 3.47 14.47 -9.20
C ILE A 76 3.86 15.76 -9.92
N ALA A 77 3.01 16.29 -10.80
CA ALA A 77 3.25 17.52 -11.54
C ALA A 77 3.40 18.73 -10.60
N ARG A 78 2.54 18.86 -9.60
CA ARG A 78 2.64 19.90 -8.56
C ARG A 78 3.96 19.81 -7.77
N LYS A 79 4.48 18.60 -7.56
CA LYS A 79 5.78 18.36 -6.89
C LYS A 79 6.96 18.64 -7.83
N ALA A 80 6.86 18.29 -9.10
CA ALA A 80 7.87 18.52 -10.13
C ALA A 80 8.00 19.99 -10.53
N GLN A 81 6.93 20.78 -10.51
CA GLN A 81 7.00 22.25 -10.69
C GLN A 81 7.92 22.94 -9.65
N ARG A 82 8.18 22.29 -8.51
CA ARG A 82 9.15 22.76 -7.50
C ARG A 82 10.59 22.36 -7.80
N THR A 83 10.83 21.51 -8.79
CA THR A 83 12.14 20.91 -9.13
C THR A 83 12.33 20.93 -10.66
N TYR A 84 12.98 21.97 -11.19
CA TYR A 84 13.17 22.22 -12.63
C TYR A 84 13.66 21.01 -13.43
N THR A 85 12.82 20.37 -14.24
CA THR A 85 13.26 19.55 -15.39
C THR A 85 12.20 19.45 -16.49
N THR A 86 12.64 19.63 -17.74
CA THR A 86 11.86 19.61 -19.00
C THR A 86 12.17 18.36 -19.82
N GLN A 87 11.36 17.32 -19.68
CA GLN A 87 11.21 16.20 -20.63
C GLN A 87 9.84 15.55 -20.36
N ALA A 88 8.79 15.97 -21.09
CA ALA A 88 7.43 15.92 -20.52
C ALA A 88 6.36 15.15 -21.32
N ALA A 89 6.56 14.79 -22.58
CA ALA A 89 5.47 14.22 -23.40
C ALA A 89 5.47 12.67 -23.43
N ASP A 90 6.50 12.04 -23.99
CA ASP A 90 6.52 10.57 -24.18
C ASP A 90 6.70 9.79 -22.86
N MET A 91 7.42 10.36 -21.91
CA MET A 91 7.58 9.78 -20.57
C MET A 91 6.25 9.80 -19.81
N GLN A 92 5.44 10.83 -20.03
CA GLN A 92 4.16 11.01 -19.34
C GLN A 92 3.12 9.96 -19.77
N GLU A 93 3.06 9.58 -21.05
CA GLU A 93 2.14 8.53 -21.53
C GLU A 93 2.56 7.12 -21.06
N SER A 94 3.86 6.84 -21.08
CA SER A 94 4.41 5.60 -20.53
C SER A 94 4.14 5.49 -19.02
N ASP A 95 4.31 6.60 -18.29
CA ASP A 95 4.00 6.71 -16.87
C ASP A 95 2.50 6.54 -16.59
N THR A 96 1.60 7.13 -17.38
CA THR A 96 0.14 6.92 -17.22
C THR A 96 -0.22 5.44 -17.32
N SER A 97 0.26 4.78 -18.38
CA SER A 97 -0.05 3.37 -18.62
C SER A 97 0.50 2.48 -17.51
N TYR A 98 1.68 2.80 -17.00
CA TYR A 98 2.32 2.09 -15.91
C TYR A 98 1.58 2.31 -14.57
N LEU A 99 1.27 3.55 -14.22
CA LEU A 99 0.53 3.90 -13.00
C LEU A 99 -0.86 3.24 -13.01
N SER A 100 -1.54 3.23 -14.15
CA SER A 100 -2.81 2.53 -14.32
C SER A 100 -2.69 1.02 -14.07
N ARG A 101 -1.69 0.35 -14.67
CA ARG A 101 -1.44 -1.09 -14.42
C ARG A 101 -1.11 -1.39 -12.96
N VAL A 102 -0.31 -0.53 -12.31
CA VAL A 102 0.04 -0.68 -10.90
C VAL A 102 -1.18 -0.47 -10.01
N ARG A 103 -2.00 0.55 -10.25
CA ARG A 103 -3.25 0.79 -9.53
C ARG A 103 -4.19 -0.42 -9.66
N THR A 104 -4.39 -0.93 -10.87
CA THR A 104 -5.19 -2.14 -11.09
C THR A 104 -4.67 -3.32 -10.29
N ALA A 105 -3.35 -3.55 -10.27
CA ALA A 105 -2.76 -4.62 -9.48
C ALA A 105 -2.97 -4.42 -7.97
N TYR A 106 -2.86 -3.19 -7.46
CA TYR A 106 -3.19 -2.86 -6.07
C TYR A 106 -4.65 -3.19 -5.74
N CYS A 107 -5.61 -2.75 -6.58
CA CYS A 107 -7.03 -2.99 -6.33
C CYS A 107 -7.38 -4.48 -6.39
N GLU A 108 -6.82 -5.23 -7.35
CA GLU A 108 -7.03 -6.68 -7.46
C GLU A 108 -6.47 -7.42 -6.24
N LEU A 109 -5.24 -7.09 -5.81
CA LEU A 109 -4.64 -7.68 -4.62
C LEU A 109 -5.40 -7.30 -3.35
N ALA A 110 -5.89 -6.06 -3.26
CA ALA A 110 -6.70 -5.61 -2.13
C ALA A 110 -8.00 -6.41 -2.03
N ALA A 111 -8.67 -6.67 -3.16
CA ALA A 111 -9.86 -7.51 -3.19
C ALA A 111 -9.55 -8.98 -2.83
N GLU A 112 -8.48 -9.55 -3.39
CA GLU A 112 -8.06 -10.94 -3.13
C GLU A 112 -7.67 -11.17 -1.66
N ARG A 113 -6.99 -10.20 -1.06
CA ARG A 113 -6.35 -10.31 0.25
C ARG A 113 -7.07 -9.53 1.35
N GLN A 114 -8.25 -9.01 1.03
CA GLN A 114 -9.09 -8.23 1.95
C GLN A 114 -8.36 -7.04 2.56
N TRP A 115 -7.54 -6.34 1.77
CA TRP A 115 -6.95 -5.07 2.21
C TRP A 115 -8.04 -4.00 2.26
N ALA A 116 -7.93 -3.09 3.22
CA ALA A 116 -8.82 -1.94 3.26
C ALA A 116 -8.47 -1.00 2.10
N ILE A 117 -9.50 -0.50 1.41
CA ILE A 117 -9.34 0.48 0.33
C ILE A 117 -9.98 1.78 0.81
N VAL A 118 -9.19 2.85 0.85
CA VAL A 118 -9.64 4.20 1.18
C VAL A 118 -9.51 5.05 -0.09
N PRO A 119 -10.62 5.37 -0.78
CA PRO A 119 -10.58 6.19 -1.98
C PRO A 119 -10.13 7.61 -1.62
N VAL A 120 -9.19 8.17 -2.38
CA VAL A 120 -8.76 9.58 -2.24
C VAL A 120 -9.73 10.54 -2.91
N VAL A 121 -10.53 10.04 -3.85
CA VAL A 121 -11.54 10.81 -4.59
C VAL A 121 -12.92 10.23 -4.30
N ASN A 122 -13.91 11.11 -4.12
CA ASN A 122 -15.32 10.78 -4.05
C ASN A 122 -16.12 11.57 -5.11
N GLU A 123 -17.45 11.52 -5.05
CA GLU A 123 -18.34 12.23 -5.98
C GLU A 123 -18.14 13.76 -5.96
N GLN A 124 -17.63 14.32 -4.86
CA GLN A 124 -17.36 15.74 -4.66
C GLN A 124 -15.94 16.15 -5.11
N GLY A 125 -15.09 15.20 -5.49
CA GLY A 125 -13.71 15.43 -5.92
C GLY A 125 -12.69 14.84 -4.96
N ILE A 126 -11.51 15.46 -4.88
CA ILE A 126 -10.43 15.03 -3.97
C ILE A 126 -10.92 15.28 -2.54
N ARG A 127 -10.94 14.23 -1.72
CA ARG A 127 -11.34 14.29 -0.31
C ARG A 127 -10.36 15.13 0.50
N SER A 128 -10.85 15.71 1.59
CA SER A 128 -9.98 16.43 2.52
C SER A 128 -9.06 15.46 3.28
N MET A 129 -7.96 15.99 3.82
CA MET A 129 -7.07 15.22 4.67
C MET A 129 -7.79 14.72 5.93
N ASP A 130 -8.70 15.54 6.49
CA ASP A 130 -9.47 15.19 7.68
C ASP A 130 -10.40 14.01 7.40
N ASP A 131 -11.13 14.04 6.27
CA ASP A 131 -12.04 12.93 5.89
C ASP A 131 -11.29 11.60 5.68
N ILE A 132 -10.10 11.65 5.09
CA ILE A 132 -9.27 10.45 4.88
C ILE A 132 -8.71 9.97 6.22
N THR A 133 -8.26 10.88 7.07
CA THR A 133 -7.69 10.56 8.38
C THR A 133 -8.74 9.91 9.29
N GLU A 134 -9.97 10.45 9.32
CA GLU A 134 -11.06 9.88 10.12
C GLU A 134 -11.41 8.44 9.68
N GLU A 135 -11.37 8.15 8.37
CA GLU A 135 -11.58 6.79 7.87
C GLU A 135 -10.42 5.86 8.25
N LEU A 136 -9.17 6.34 8.16
CA LEU A 136 -7.99 5.58 8.58
C LEU A 136 -8.03 5.24 10.08
N GLU A 137 -8.40 6.20 10.92
CA GLU A 137 -8.55 6.00 12.37
C GLU A 137 -9.58 4.91 12.67
N LYS A 138 -10.76 4.95 12.03
CA LYS A 138 -11.79 3.91 12.17
C LYS A 138 -11.29 2.51 11.77
N LEU A 139 -10.49 2.41 10.70
CA LEU A 139 -9.90 1.14 10.26
C LEU A 139 -8.88 0.62 11.28
N VAL A 140 -8.03 1.50 11.82
CA VAL A 140 -7.04 1.15 12.84
C VAL A 140 -7.74 0.70 14.13
N ASP A 141 -8.74 1.43 14.61
CA ASP A 141 -9.52 1.09 15.80
C ASP A 141 -10.21 -0.28 15.66
N SER A 142 -10.79 -0.54 14.48
CA SER A 142 -11.42 -1.82 14.17
C SER A 142 -10.41 -2.98 14.20
N ALA A 143 -9.22 -2.77 13.66
CA ALA A 143 -8.14 -3.76 13.68
C ALA A 143 -7.61 -4.04 15.09
N LEU A 144 -7.45 -3.00 15.91
CA LEU A 144 -7.05 -3.11 17.32
C LEU A 144 -8.08 -3.88 18.16
N ALA A 145 -9.38 -3.59 17.94
CA ALA A 145 -10.46 -4.31 18.60
C ALA A 145 -10.47 -5.79 18.22
N ALA A 146 -10.32 -6.12 16.93
CA ALA A 146 -10.27 -7.50 16.45
C ALA A 146 -9.08 -8.29 17.06
N LYS A 147 -7.91 -7.65 17.18
CA LYS A 147 -6.71 -8.26 17.76
C LYS A 147 -6.87 -8.56 19.25
N SER A 148 -7.47 -7.63 20.00
CA SER A 148 -7.75 -7.79 21.43
C SER A 148 -8.69 -8.96 21.72
N VAL A 149 -9.69 -9.19 20.87
CA VAL A 149 -10.62 -10.32 21.00
C VAL A 149 -9.94 -11.66 20.70
N SER A 150 -9.02 -11.71 19.74
CA SER A 150 -8.31 -12.94 19.35
C SER A 150 -7.33 -13.41 20.45
N THR A 151 -6.62 -12.46 21.09
CA THR A 151 -5.72 -12.75 22.22
C THR A 151 -6.45 -13.32 23.44
N ASN A 152 -7.69 -12.87 23.70
CA ASN A 152 -8.49 -13.38 24.84
C ASN A 152 -9.13 -14.76 24.62
N ARG A 153 -9.12 -15.30 23.39
CA ARG A 153 -9.66 -16.65 23.08
C ARG A 153 -8.61 -17.75 23.09
N THR A 154 -7.33 -17.40 23.20
CA THR A 154 -6.20 -18.35 23.16
C THR A 154 -5.55 -18.60 24.52
N ASN A 155 -6.12 -18.05 25.59
CA ASN A 155 -5.74 -18.30 26.99
C ASN A 155 -6.76 -19.19 27.71
#